data_AF-A0A419K827-F1
#
_entry.id   AF-A0A419K827-F1
#
_cell.length_a   1.000
_cell.length_b   1.000
_cell.length_c   1.000
_cell.angle_alpha   90.00
_cell.angle_beta   90.00
_cell.angle_gamma   90.00
#
_symmetry.space_group_name_H-M   'P 1'
#
loop_
_entity.id
_entity.type
_entity.pdbx_description
1 polymer ?
#
loop_
_entity_poly.entity_id
_entity_poly.type
_entity_poly.pdbx_seq_one_letter_code
_entity_poly.pdbx_strand_id
1 'polypeptide(L)'
;MTVLPNQLFPGEDIISQILSVLFYVIFFIFIFYGQRIQMYVMIREVESSLYKLKYIKDEGRKIAIETIKEIGKPQTDPTARVDRFLEYFTIQPQSLDPAGVVWKLEHILDVRDARFKDEVKLMAPAADETQANNLENTLEA
;
A
#
# COMPACT_ATOMS: atom_id res chain seq x y z
N MET A 1 -26.98 30.04 49.20
CA MET A 1 -27.15 28.71 48.57
C MET A 1 -27.97 28.93 47.31
N THR A 2 -27.32 29.25 46.21
CA THR A 2 -27.96 29.60 44.92
C THR A 2 -28.30 28.31 44.18
N VAL A 3 -29.59 28.02 44.09
CA VAL A 3 -30.16 26.91 43.32
C VAL A 3 -29.87 27.12 41.83
N LEU A 4 -29.21 26.14 41.22
CA LEU A 4 -29.00 26.06 39.77
C LEU A 4 -30.36 25.99 39.06
N PRO A 5 -30.63 26.81 38.02
CA PRO A 5 -31.82 26.63 37.23
C PRO A 5 -31.67 25.35 36.40
N ASN A 6 -32.62 24.43 36.57
CA ASN A 6 -32.73 23.21 35.79
C ASN A 6 -33.10 23.54 34.33
N GLN A 7 -32.13 24.00 33.54
CA GLN A 7 -32.27 24.31 32.11
C GLN A 7 -32.02 23.07 31.24
N LEU A 8 -32.66 21.95 31.57
CA LEU A 8 -32.59 20.73 30.75
C LEU A 8 -33.50 20.79 29.51
N PHE A 9 -34.41 21.77 29.40
CA PHE A 9 -35.32 21.93 28.26
C PHE A 9 -35.55 23.41 27.92
N PRO A 10 -35.02 23.93 26.79
CA PRO A 10 -35.22 25.32 26.39
C PRO A 10 -36.58 25.46 25.68
N GLY A 11 -37.63 25.78 26.45
CA GLY A 11 -38.95 26.13 25.91
C GLY A 11 -40.01 26.19 27.00
N GLU A 12 -40.65 27.35 27.18
CA GLU A 12 -41.80 27.51 28.09
C GLU A 12 -43.06 26.82 27.54
N ASP A 13 -43.19 26.68 26.21
CA ASP A 13 -44.34 26.07 25.54
C ASP A 13 -44.22 24.54 25.41
N ILE A 14 -45.28 23.81 25.77
CA ILE A 14 -45.39 22.34 25.66
C ILE A 14 -45.11 21.84 24.23
N ILE A 15 -45.52 22.62 23.21
CA ILE A 15 -45.28 22.29 21.80
C ILE A 15 -43.78 22.33 21.46
N SER A 16 -43.05 23.31 21.99
CA SER A 16 -41.59 23.43 21.81
C SER A 16 -40.85 22.28 22.49
N GLN A 17 -41.32 21.86 23.68
CA GLN A 17 -40.76 20.71 24.38
C GLN A 17 -40.98 19.40 23.63
N ILE A 18 -42.20 19.17 23.11
CA ILE A 18 -42.50 17.98 22.29
C ILE A 18 -41.64 17.94 21.02
N LEU A 19 -41.48 19.08 20.35
CA LEU A 19 -40.66 19.19 19.14
C LEU A 19 -39.17 18.96 19.45
N SER A 20 -38.69 19.46 20.58
CA SER A 20 -37.31 19.23 21.04
C SER A 20 -37.05 17.75 21.35
N VAL A 21 -37.97 17.07 22.03
CA VAL A 21 -37.87 15.62 22.31
C VAL A 21 -37.88 14.82 21.01
N LEU A 22 -38.77 15.15 20.06
CA LEU A 22 -38.80 14.52 18.74
C LEU A 22 -37.46 14.67 18.01
N PHE A 23 -36.88 15.88 18.05
CA PHE A 23 -35.59 16.15 17.43
C PHE A 23 -34.46 15.33 18.06
N TYR A 24 -34.45 15.19 19.40
CA TYR A 24 -33.45 14.34 20.07
C TYR A 24 -33.59 12.86 19.68
N VAL A 25 -34.80 12.33 19.57
CA VAL A 25 -35.01 10.94 19.12
C VAL A 25 -34.44 10.72 17.72
N ILE A 26 -34.72 11.64 16.80
CA ILE A 26 -34.17 11.59 15.43
C ILE A 26 -32.63 11.69 15.46
N PHE A 27 -32.09 12.60 16.27
CA PHE A 27 -30.65 12.77 16.42
C PHE A 27 -29.95 11.53 16.95
N PHE A 28 -30.53 10.85 17.95
CA PHE A 28 -30.01 9.58 18.47
C PHE A 28 -29.98 8.51 17.38
N ILE A 29 -31.04 8.39 16.58
CA ILE A 29 -31.05 7.50 15.41
C ILE A 29 -29.87 7.83 14.48
N PHE A 30 -29.71 9.10 14.11
CA PHE A 30 -28.61 9.52 13.24
C PHE A 30 -27.21 9.25 13.81
N ILE A 31 -27.00 9.35 15.13
CA ILE A 31 -25.71 8.99 15.74
C ILE A 31 -25.41 7.49 15.54
N PHE A 32 -26.39 6.63 15.81
CA PHE A 32 -26.19 5.18 15.68
C PHE A 32 -25.96 4.75 14.23
N TYR A 33 -26.68 5.35 13.26
CA TYR A 33 -26.54 5.02 11.85
C TYR A 33 -25.40 5.77 11.14
N GLY A 34 -25.05 6.97 11.61
CA GLY A 34 -24.02 7.82 11.00
C GLY A 34 -22.64 7.18 11.03
N GLN A 35 -22.28 6.55 12.16
CA GLN A 35 -21.00 5.82 12.28
C GLN A 35 -20.91 4.64 11.30
N ARG A 36 -22.03 3.94 11.07
CA ARG A 36 -22.08 2.82 10.11
C ARG A 36 -21.86 3.32 8.69
N ILE A 37 -22.51 4.42 8.31
CA ILE A 37 -22.34 5.03 6.98
C ILE A 37 -20.90 5.50 6.78
N GLN A 38 -20.28 6.14 7.79
CA GLN A 38 -18.87 6.54 7.73
C GLN A 38 -17.94 5.35 7.49
N MET A 39 -18.17 4.23 8.17
CA MET A 39 -17.40 3.00 7.96
C MET A 39 -17.54 2.48 6.52
N TYR A 40 -18.73 2.49 5.94
CA TYR A 40 -18.94 2.05 4.55
C TYR A 40 -18.18 2.94 3.54
N VAL A 41 -18.17 4.26 3.76
CA VAL A 41 -17.40 5.18 2.90
C VAL A 41 -15.91 4.91 3.03
N MET A 42 -15.42 4.74 4.26
CA MET A 42 -14.01 4.42 4.52
C MET A 42 -13.56 3.12 3.86
N ILE A 43 -14.38 2.06 3.94
CA ILE A 43 -14.09 0.78 3.28
C ILE A 43 -13.99 0.96 1.76
N ARG A 44 -14.90 1.72 1.15
CA ARG A 44 -14.86 2.00 -0.30
C ARG A 44 -13.63 2.79 -0.71
N GLU A 45 -13.16 3.71 0.12
CA GLU A 45 -11.94 4.47 -0.14
C GLU A 45 -10.69 3.58 -0.08
N VAL A 46 -10.62 2.69 0.91
CA VAL A 46 -9.57 1.66 1.00
C VAL A 46 -9.62 0.73 -0.21
N GLU A 47 -10.80 0.24 -0.58
CA GLU A 47 -10.99 -0.61 -1.75
C GLU A 47 -10.53 0.07 -3.04
N SER A 48 -10.90 1.34 -3.25
CA SER A 48 -10.46 2.14 -4.40
C SER A 48 -8.95 2.31 -4.43
N SER A 49 -8.34 2.54 -3.27
CA SER A 49 -6.88 2.69 -3.15
C SER A 49 -6.15 1.38 -3.43
N LEU A 50 -6.67 0.26 -2.93
CA LEU A 50 -6.17 -1.08 -3.23
C LEU A 50 -6.33 -1.43 -4.72
N TYR A 51 -7.44 -1.03 -5.34
CA TYR A 51 -7.65 -1.24 -6.77
C TYR A 51 -6.62 -0.47 -7.61
N LYS A 52 -6.36 0.80 -7.27
CA LYS A 52 -5.30 1.60 -7.91
C LYS A 52 -3.92 0.95 -7.74
N LEU A 53 -3.60 0.49 -6.53
CA LEU A 53 -2.33 -0.20 -6.26
C LEU A 53 -2.19 -1.46 -7.11
N LYS A 54 -3.24 -2.27 -7.20
CA LYS A 54 -3.28 -3.46 -8.05
C LYS A 54 -3.05 -3.10 -9.52
N TYR A 55 -3.73 -2.07 -10.01
CA TYR A 55 -3.56 -1.61 -11.39
C TYR A 55 -2.12 -1.17 -11.69
N ILE A 56 -1.50 -0.39 -10.79
CA ILE A 56 -0.09 0.03 -10.95
C ILE A 56 0.85 -1.17 -10.94
N LYS A 57 0.63 -2.14 -10.04
CA LYS A 57 1.40 -3.39 -9.99
C LYS A 57 1.29 -4.17 -11.30
N ASP A 58 0.07 -4.35 -11.81
CA ASP A 58 -0.18 -5.16 -13.01
C ASP A 58 0.40 -4.48 -14.27
N GLU A 59 0.29 -3.16 -14.38
CA GLU A 59 0.93 -2.39 -15.46
C GLU A 59 2.45 -2.40 -15.37
N GLY A 60 3.03 -2.21 -14.17
CA GLY A 60 4.48 -2.29 -13.98
C GLY A 60 5.05 -3.66 -14.37
N ARG A 61 4.36 -4.74 -13.96
CA ARG A 61 4.68 -6.11 -14.38
C ARG A 61 4.66 -6.27 -15.90
N LYS A 62 3.64 -5.73 -16.56
CA LYS A 62 3.51 -5.79 -18.02
C LYS A 62 4.65 -5.06 -18.73
N ILE A 63 4.96 -3.83 -18.31
CA ILE A 63 6.04 -3.01 -18.86
C ILE A 63 7.40 -3.71 -18.67
N ALA A 64 7.65 -4.31 -17.51
CA ALA A 64 8.89 -5.05 -17.25
C ALA A 64 9.05 -6.25 -18.21
N ILE A 65 7.98 -7.02 -18.42
CA ILE A 65 7.99 -8.17 -19.35
C ILE A 65 8.22 -7.70 -20.79
N GLU A 66 7.54 -6.64 -21.22
CA GLU A 66 7.69 -6.07 -22.58
C GLU A 66 9.13 -5.57 -22.80
N THR A 67 9.66 -4.81 -21.86
CA THR A 67 11.03 -4.27 -21.91
C THR A 67 12.08 -5.39 -21.98
N ILE A 68 11.92 -6.46 -21.20
CA ILE A 68 12.82 -7.63 -21.24
C ILE A 68 12.71 -8.37 -22.57
N LYS A 69 11.51 -8.47 -23.16
CA LYS A 69 11.32 -9.09 -24.48
C LYS A 69 11.98 -8.27 -25.59
N GLU A 70 11.89 -6.95 -25.54
CA GLU A 70 12.46 -6.04 -26.54
C GLU A 70 13.99 -5.97 -26.47
N ILE A 71 14.55 -5.80 -25.27
CA ILE A 71 15.99 -5.60 -25.06
C ILE A 71 16.74 -6.93 -24.98
N GLY A 72 16.19 -7.90 -24.24
CA GLY A 72 16.87 -9.13 -23.89
C GLY A 72 16.79 -10.25 -24.93
N LYS A 73 15.81 -10.20 -25.85
CA LYS A 73 15.49 -11.25 -26.83
C LYS A 73 15.65 -12.68 -26.26
N PRO A 74 14.97 -13.00 -25.15
CA PRO A 74 15.14 -14.29 -24.49
C PRO A 74 14.65 -15.43 -25.40
N GLN A 75 15.39 -16.55 -25.43
CA GLN A 75 15.01 -17.73 -26.22
C GLN A 75 13.77 -18.47 -25.68
N THR A 76 13.38 -18.19 -24.44
CA THR A 76 12.22 -18.77 -23.74
C THR A 76 11.37 -17.67 -23.13
N ASP A 77 10.07 -17.93 -22.89
CA ASP A 77 9.17 -16.94 -22.29
C ASP A 77 9.70 -16.45 -20.93
N PRO A 78 10.05 -15.15 -20.79
CA PRO A 78 10.65 -14.61 -19.57
C PRO A 78 9.62 -14.42 -18.44
N THR A 79 8.32 -14.52 -18.74
CA THR A 79 7.21 -14.18 -17.82
C THR A 79 7.36 -14.81 -16.43
N ALA A 80 7.56 -16.13 -16.34
CA ALA A 80 7.69 -16.82 -15.05
C ALA A 80 8.96 -16.45 -14.26
N ARG A 81 10.01 -15.96 -14.94
CA ARG A 81 11.25 -15.54 -14.30
C ARG A 81 11.15 -14.11 -13.79
N VAL A 82 10.49 -13.23 -14.55
CA VAL A 82 10.16 -11.86 -14.14
C VAL A 82 9.23 -11.87 -12.93
N ASP A 83 8.22 -12.73 -12.92
CA ASP A 83 7.30 -12.85 -11.77
C ASP A 83 8.04 -13.21 -10.47
N ARG A 84 8.94 -14.20 -10.54
CA ARG A 84 9.78 -14.56 -9.38
C ARG A 84 10.71 -13.44 -8.95
N PHE A 85 11.21 -12.65 -9.88
CA PHE A 85 12.08 -11.51 -9.57
C PHE A 85 11.29 -10.40 -8.87
N LEU A 86 10.12 -10.04 -9.39
CA LEU A 86 9.24 -9.02 -8.80
C LEU A 86 8.70 -9.42 -7.42
N GLU A 87 8.64 -10.72 -7.12
CA GLU A 87 8.23 -11.25 -5.81
C GLU A 87 9.40 -11.43 -4.84
N TYR A 88 10.65 -11.22 -5.27
CA TYR A 88 11.82 -11.37 -4.42
C TYR A 88 11.93 -10.20 -3.42
N PHE A 89 12.10 -10.52 -2.14
CA PHE A 89 12.38 -9.54 -1.09
C PHE A 89 13.54 -10.03 -0.22
N THR A 90 14.38 -9.08 0.23
CA THR A 90 15.50 -9.38 1.13
C THR A 90 15.09 -9.07 2.57
N ILE A 91 15.29 -10.03 3.46
CA ILE A 91 15.00 -9.88 4.89
C ILE A 91 16.17 -9.14 5.54
N GLN A 92 15.92 -7.90 5.97
CA GLN A 92 16.90 -7.09 6.69
C GLN A 92 17.01 -7.52 8.16
N PRO A 93 18.18 -7.29 8.81
CA PRO A 93 18.34 -7.56 10.23
C PRO A 93 17.42 -6.68 11.09
N GLN A 94 16.90 -7.25 12.18
CA GLN A 94 15.93 -6.59 13.08
C GLN A 94 16.50 -5.40 13.87
N SER A 95 17.83 -5.32 14.04
CA SER A 95 18.48 -4.25 14.82
C SER A 95 19.76 -3.77 14.12
N LEU A 96 19.91 -2.46 13.97
CA LEU A 96 21.14 -1.84 13.46
C LEU A 96 22.03 -1.43 14.64
N ASP A 97 22.65 -2.40 15.31
CA ASP A 97 23.68 -2.12 16.30
C ASP A 97 25.07 -2.21 15.62
N PRO A 98 25.92 -1.16 15.71
CA PRO A 98 27.28 -1.17 15.17
C PRO A 98 28.18 -2.31 15.69
N ALA A 99 27.82 -3.03 16.76
CA ALA A 99 28.57 -4.17 17.30
C ALA A 99 28.62 -5.45 16.43
N GLY A 100 28.41 -5.35 15.11
CA GLY A 100 28.57 -6.46 14.15
C GLY A 100 27.38 -6.72 13.23
N VAL A 101 26.29 -5.95 13.34
CA VAL A 101 25.14 -6.11 12.44
C VAL A 101 25.31 -5.33 11.13
N VAL A 102 26.04 -4.21 11.15
CA VAL A 102 26.34 -3.42 9.95
C VAL A 102 27.09 -4.25 8.90
N TRP A 103 28.10 -5.02 9.32
CA TRP A 103 28.84 -5.92 8.42
C TRP A 103 27.96 -7.04 7.84
N LYS A 104 26.98 -7.55 8.62
CA LYS A 104 26.01 -8.52 8.12
C LYS A 104 25.05 -7.90 7.12
N LEU A 105 24.62 -6.66 7.35
CA LEU A 105 23.78 -5.92 6.41
C LEU A 105 24.53 -5.70 5.09
N GLU A 106 25.79 -5.23 5.16
CA GLU A 106 26.65 -5.05 3.99
C GLU A 106 26.76 -6.36 3.19
N HIS A 107 27.07 -7.47 3.85
CA HIS A 107 27.14 -8.77 3.18
C HIS A 107 25.79 -9.21 2.55
N ILE A 108 24.67 -8.96 3.23
CA ILE A 108 23.33 -9.27 2.69
C ILE A 108 23.03 -8.43 1.44
N LEU A 109 23.39 -7.15 1.44
CA LEU A 109 23.24 -6.26 0.29
C LEU A 109 24.15 -6.70 -0.87
N ASP A 110 25.42 -7.01 -0.60
CA ASP A 110 26.37 -7.49 -1.61
C ASP A 110 25.89 -8.80 -2.27
N VAL A 111 25.41 -9.74 -1.47
CA VAL A 111 24.87 -11.02 -1.98
C VAL A 111 23.60 -10.77 -2.81
N ARG A 112 22.73 -9.88 -2.36
CA ARG A 112 21.51 -9.50 -3.10
C ARG A 112 21.87 -8.94 -4.48
N ASP A 113 22.77 -7.95 -4.53
CA ASP A 113 23.15 -7.28 -5.76
C ASP A 113 23.86 -8.24 -6.74
N ALA A 114 24.70 -9.15 -6.23
CA ALA A 114 25.32 -10.20 -7.06
C ALA A 114 24.26 -11.13 -7.67
N ARG A 115 23.26 -11.55 -6.90
CA ARG A 115 22.15 -12.37 -7.41
C ARG A 115 21.33 -11.62 -8.45
N PHE A 116 21.06 -10.33 -8.25
CA PHE A 116 20.28 -9.53 -9.19
C PHE A 116 20.94 -9.43 -10.56
N LYS A 117 22.25 -9.17 -10.58
CA LYS A 117 23.04 -9.19 -11.82
C LYS A 117 23.03 -10.55 -12.52
N ASP A 118 23.15 -11.64 -11.77
CA ASP A 118 23.06 -13.00 -12.31
C ASP A 118 21.68 -13.25 -12.93
N GLU A 119 20.60 -12.86 -12.24
CA GLU A 119 19.22 -13.04 -12.69
C GLU A 119 18.92 -12.24 -13.97
N VAL A 120 19.38 -10.99 -14.06
CA VAL A 120 19.20 -10.13 -15.24
C VAL A 120 19.96 -10.67 -16.45
N LYS A 121 21.19 -11.16 -16.27
CA LYS A 121 21.96 -11.81 -17.36
C LYS A 121 21.24 -13.05 -17.91
N LEU A 122 20.54 -13.79 -17.05
CA LEU A 122 19.75 -14.95 -17.47
C LEU A 122 18.45 -14.55 -18.19
N MET A 123 17.86 -13.40 -17.84
CA MET A 123 16.64 -12.88 -18.48
C MET A 123 16.90 -12.15 -19.80
N ALA A 124 18.04 -11.47 -19.92
CA ALA A 124 18.39 -10.64 -21.07
C ALA A 124 19.81 -10.97 -21.56
N PRO A 125 20.05 -12.17 -22.11
CA PRO A 125 21.38 -12.62 -22.50
C PRO A 125 21.99 -11.83 -23.68
N ALA A 126 21.16 -11.13 -24.45
CA ALA A 126 21.59 -10.30 -25.57
C ALA A 126 21.74 -8.81 -25.23
N ALA A 127 21.45 -8.39 -23.99
CA ALA A 127 21.58 -7.00 -23.56
C ALA A 127 23.06 -6.64 -23.35
N ASP A 128 23.46 -5.44 -23.79
CA ASP A 128 24.77 -4.88 -23.46
C ASP A 128 24.92 -4.67 -21.94
N GLU A 129 26.15 -4.59 -21.41
CA GLU A 129 26.38 -4.37 -19.97
C GLU A 129 25.66 -3.12 -19.44
N THR A 130 25.63 -2.05 -20.22
CA THR A 130 24.91 -0.82 -19.85
C THR A 130 23.40 -1.02 -19.82
N GLN A 131 22.86 -1.80 -20.75
CA GLN A 131 21.44 -2.10 -20.82
C GLN A 131 21.01 -3.08 -19.71
N ALA A 132 21.87 -4.04 -19.36
CA ALA A 132 21.66 -4.95 -18.25
C ALA A 132 21.61 -4.22 -16.91
N ASN A 133 22.52 -3.28 -16.66
CA ASN A 133 22.49 -2.47 -15.42
C ASN A 133 21.24 -1.56 -15.36
N ASN A 134 20.80 -1.00 -16.51
CA ASN A 134 19.57 -0.22 -16.55
C ASN A 134 18.32 -1.08 -16.31
N LEU A 135 18.31 -2.30 -16.86
CA LEU A 135 17.25 -3.28 -16.61
C LEU A 135 17.23 -3.70 -15.13
N GLU A 136 18.38 -3.98 -14.52
CA GLU A 136 18.51 -4.28 -13.10
C GLU A 136 17.86 -3.18 -12.25
N ASN A 137 18.25 -1.92 -12.48
CA ASN A 137 17.73 -0.78 -11.74
C ASN A 137 16.22 -0.56 -11.98
N THR A 138 15.72 -0.88 -13.18
CA THR A 138 14.28 -0.78 -13.51
C THR A 138 13.47 -1.87 -12.82
N LEU A 139 14.07 -3.03 -12.55
CA LEU A 139 13.41 -4.14 -11.88
C LEU A 139 13.51 -4.05 -10.34
N GLU A 140 14.50 -3.31 -9.82
CA GLU A 140 14.63 -3.04 -8.38
C GLU A 140 13.69 -1.93 -7.88
N ALA A 141 13.40 -0.93 -8.71
CA ALA A 141 12.60 0.26 -8.38
C ALA A 141 11.08 -0.01 -8.34
#